data_AF-A0A1S8KJK4-F1
#
_entry.id   AF-A0A1S8KJK4-F1
#
_cell.length_a   1.000
_cell.length_b   1.000
_cell.length_c   1.000
_cell.angle_alpha   90.00
_cell.angle_beta   90.00
_cell.angle_gamma   90.00
#
_symmetry.space_group_name_H-M   'P 1'
#
loop_
_entity.id
_entity.type
_entity.pdbx_description
1 polymer ?
#
loop_
_entity_poly.entity_id
_entity_poly.type
_entity_poly.pdbx_seq_one_letter_code
_entity_poly.pdbx_strand_id
1 'polypeptide(L)' 'SPDYFEVMAADEQVPDNAMVFDDVAITVEKADGETCDRCRQVRKDVGVDEKLPHLCGRCAKIVEDFYPEAVAEGFEEK' A
#
# COMPACT_ATOMS: atom_id res chain seq x y z
N SER A 1 -1.92 8.39 -3.63
CA SER A 1 -0.55 7.89 -3.56
C SER A 1 -0.01 7.83 -4.97
N PRO A 2 0.91 8.74 -5.31
CA PRO A 2 1.79 8.59 -6.47
C PRO A 2 2.86 7.50 -6.29
N ASP A 3 2.92 6.86 -5.11
CA ASP A 3 4.03 6.00 -4.68
C ASP A 3 3.92 4.51 -5.11
N TYR A 4 2.93 4.13 -5.95
CA TYR A 4 2.65 2.72 -6.30
C TYR A 4 2.89 2.34 -7.74
N PHE A 5 3.20 3.31 -8.59
CA PHE A 5 3.56 3.05 -9.98
C PHE A 5 4.59 4.09 -10.39
N GLU A 6 5.54 3.63 -11.19
CA GLU A 6 6.54 4.50 -11.80
C GLU A 6 6.06 4.83 -13.21
N VAL A 7 6.21 6.10 -13.60
CA VAL A 7 5.91 6.54 -14.96
C VAL A 7 7.24 6.83 -15.63
N MET A 8 7.61 5.98 -16.59
CA MET A 8 8.81 6.14 -17.40
C MET A 8 8.54 7.16 -18.53
N ALA A 9 9.59 7.79 -19.04
CA ALA A 9 9.49 8.66 -20.20
C ALA A 9 9.14 7.85 -21.47
N ALA A 10 8.43 8.47 -22.42
CA ALA A 10 7.93 7.78 -23.61
C ALA A 10 9.03 7.33 -24.59
N ASP A 11 10.23 7.89 -24.48
CA ASP A 11 11.41 7.55 -25.29
C ASP A 11 12.34 6.52 -24.61
N GLU A 12 12.00 6.06 -23.40
CA GLU A 12 12.71 4.97 -22.75
C GLU A 12 12.35 3.60 -23.37
N GLN A 13 13.29 2.66 -23.26
CA GLN A 13 13.10 1.32 -23.79
C GLN A 13 12.02 0.57 -23.01
N VAL A 14 10.97 0.15 -23.70
CA VAL A 14 9.87 -0.62 -23.12
C VAL A 14 10.38 -1.99 -22.64
N PRO A 15 10.10 -2.40 -21.38
CA PRO A 15 10.48 -3.72 -20.88
C PRO A 15 9.87 -4.86 -21.70
N ASP A 16 10.61 -5.94 -21.91
CA ASP A 16 10.16 -7.10 -22.70
C ASP A 16 8.92 -7.81 -22.10
N ASN A 17 8.70 -7.66 -20.79
CA ASN A 17 7.55 -8.23 -20.07
C ASN A 17 6.35 -7.26 -19.97
N ALA A 18 6.44 -6.08 -20.58
CA ALA A 18 5.34 -5.13 -20.59
C ALA A 18 4.21 -5.56 -21.55
N MET A 19 2.97 -5.30 -21.17
CA MET A 19 1.83 -5.34 -22.08
C MET A 19 1.74 -4.02 -22.84
N VAL A 20 1.80 -4.08 -24.17
CA VAL A 20 1.80 -2.91 -25.05
C VAL A 20 0.39 -2.62 -25.57
N PHE A 21 -0.03 -1.37 -25.46
CA PHE A 21 -1.28 -0.80 -25.98
C PHE A 21 -0.97 0.35 -26.94
N ASP A 22 -2.01 0.94 -27.56
CA ASP A 22 -1.84 2.00 -28.57
C ASP A 22 -1.09 3.23 -28.03
N ASP A 23 -1.35 3.62 -26.76
CA ASP A 23 -0.80 4.84 -26.17
C ASP A 23 0.21 4.58 -25.03
N VAL A 24 0.23 3.38 -24.44
CA VAL A 24 1.01 3.06 -23.23
C VAL A 24 1.54 1.63 -23.23
N ALA A 25 2.64 1.41 -22.52
CA ALA A 25 3.11 0.08 -22.13
C ALA A 25 3.02 -0.07 -20.61
N ILE A 26 2.47 -1.19 -20.15
CA ILE A 26 2.20 -1.44 -18.72
C ILE A 26 2.90 -2.72 -18.29
N THR A 27 3.78 -2.60 -17.29
CA THR A 27 4.34 -3.75 -16.57
C THR A 27 3.59 -3.94 -15.26
N VAL A 28 3.16 -5.17 -14.97
CA VAL A 28 2.48 -5.50 -13.71
C VAL A 28 3.34 -6.49 -12.93
N GLU A 29 3.66 -6.11 -11.70
CA GLU A 29 4.46 -6.93 -10.80
C GLU A 29 3.78 -7.07 -9.44
N LYS A 30 4.20 -8.06 -8.67
CA LYS A 30 3.71 -8.24 -7.31
C LYS A 30 4.23 -7.07 -6.47
N ALA A 31 3.30 -6.33 -5.86
CA ALA A 31 3.65 -5.25 -4.94
C ALA A 31 4.41 -5.79 -3.72
N ASP A 32 5.44 -5.05 -3.31
CA ASP A 32 6.22 -5.32 -2.11
C ASP A 32 5.48 -4.91 -0.83
N GLY A 33 5.63 -5.70 0.23
CA GLY A 33 5.13 -5.42 1.57
C GLY A 33 3.98 -6.34 1.98
N GLU A 34 3.20 -5.89 2.96
CA GLU A 34 2.11 -6.67 3.55
C GLU A 34 0.75 -5.99 3.32
N THR A 35 -0.34 -6.76 3.41
CA THR A 35 -1.69 -6.22 3.26
C THR A 35 -2.11 -5.53 4.56
N CYS A 36 -2.40 -4.23 4.49
CA CYS A 36 -2.98 -3.49 5.61
C CYS A 36 -4.44 -3.93 5.84
N ASP A 37 -4.78 -4.33 7.06
CA ASP A 37 -6.12 -4.88 7.38
C ASP A 37 -7.26 -3.86 7.22
N ARG A 38 -6.97 -2.56 7.38
CA ARG A 38 -7.98 -1.51 7.23
C ARG A 38 -8.22 -1.10 5.78
N CYS A 39 -7.16 -0.71 5.06
CA CYS A 39 -7.30 -0.16 3.72
C CYS A 39 -7.11 -1.18 2.59
N ARG A 40 -6.70 -2.41 2.92
CA ARG A 40 -6.47 -3.55 2.01
C ARG A 40 -5.45 -3.29 0.91
N GLN A 41 -4.64 -2.24 1.05
CA GLN A 41 -3.51 -1.99 0.17
C GLN A 41 -2.29 -2.76 0.66
N VAL A 42 -1.48 -3.25 -0.27
CA VAL A 42 -0.14 -3.76 0.03
C VAL A 42 0.77 -2.57 0.32
N ARG A 43 1.43 -2.59 1.46
CA ARG A 43 2.15 -1.46 2.05
C ARG A 43 3.46 -1.95 2.68
N LYS A 44 4.55 -1.20 2.47
CA LYS A 44 5.87 -1.49 3.07
C LYS A 44 5.94 -1.09 4.56
N ASP A 45 4.99 -0.30 5.03
CA ASP A 45 4.93 0.29 6.36
C ASP A 45 3.81 -0.30 7.24
N VAL A 46 3.30 -1.49 6.91
CA VAL A 46 2.44 -2.25 7.84
C VAL A 46 3.22 -2.56 9.10
N GLY A 47 2.63 -2.29 10.26
CA GLY A 47 3.24 -2.57 11.56
C GLY A 47 4.28 -1.55 12.01
N VAL A 48 4.40 -0.40 11.34
CA VAL A 48 5.26 0.71 11.80
C VAL A 48 4.82 1.29 13.15
N ASP A 49 3.53 1.15 13.48
CA ASP A 49 2.97 1.47 14.79
C ASP A 49 2.74 0.17 15.58
N GLU A 50 3.49 -0.01 16.67
CA GLU A 50 3.43 -1.21 17.51
C GLU A 50 2.06 -1.43 18.17
N LYS A 51 1.26 -0.37 18.38
CA LYS A 51 -0.10 -0.51 18.94
C LYS A 51 -1.09 -1.06 17.93
N LEU A 52 -0.81 -0.88 16.64
CA LEU A 52 -1.69 -1.23 15.53
C LEU A 52 -0.90 -2.05 14.49
N PRO A 53 -0.35 -3.22 14.88
CA PRO A 53 0.70 -3.92 14.11
C PRO A 53 0.21 -4.44 12.73
N HIS A 54 -1.10 -4.54 12.52
CA HIS A 54 -1.70 -5.00 11.27
C HIS A 54 -2.12 -3.85 10.33
N LEU A 55 -1.85 -2.60 10.71
CA LEU A 55 -2.19 -1.41 9.93
C LEU A 55 -0.94 -0.74 9.38
N CYS A 56 -1.05 -0.16 8.18
CA CYS A 56 -0.03 0.77 7.67
C CYS A 56 -0.05 2.09 8.43
N GLY A 57 1.05 2.85 8.41
CA GLY A 57 1.22 4.07 9.22
C GLY A 57 0.12 5.12 8.99
N ARG A 58 -0.34 5.28 7.76
CA ARG A 58 -1.50 6.15 7.45
C ARG A 58 -2.76 5.69 8.17
N CYS A 59 -3.03 4.39 8.13
CA CYS A 59 -4.22 3.81 8.76
C CYS A 59 -4.13 3.86 10.28
N ALA A 60 -2.95 3.58 10.85
CA ALA A 60 -2.67 3.68 12.27
C ALA A 60 -2.96 5.10 12.78
N LYS A 61 -2.37 6.12 12.15
CA LYS A 61 -2.60 7.53 12.49
C LYS A 61 -4.08 7.91 12.53
N ILE A 62 -4.85 7.50 11.52
CA ILE A 62 -6.29 7.81 11.47
C ILE A 62 -7.06 7.06 12.56
N VAL A 63 -6.66 5.84 12.95
CA VAL A 63 -7.31 5.15 14.07
C VAL A 63 -6.98 5.86 15.38
N GLU A 64 -5.72 6.22 15.62
CA GLU A 64 -5.33 6.98 16.82
C GLU A 64 -6.04 8.34 16.92
N ASP A 65 -6.15 9.07 15.81
CA ASP A 65 -6.71 10.43 15.78
C ASP A 65 -8.25 10.45 15.98
N PHE A 66 -8.96 9.37 15.60
CA PHE A 66 -10.43 9.38 15.51
C PHE A 66 -11.15 8.24 16.26
N TYR A 67 -10.43 7.21 16.70
CA TYR A 67 -10.95 6.04 17.41
C TYR A 67 -9.99 5.60 18.53
N PRO A 68 -9.61 6.50 19.46
CA PRO A 68 -8.64 6.19 20.52
C PRO A 68 -9.09 5.03 21.43
N GLU A 69 -10.40 4.83 21.59
CA GLU A 69 -10.98 3.70 22.32
C GLU A 69 -10.64 2.36 21.66
N ALA A 70 -10.67 2.28 20.33
CA ALA A 70 -10.31 1.06 19.60
C ALA A 70 -8.82 0.71 19.75
N VAL A 71 -7.96 1.73 19.91
CA VAL A 71 -6.53 1.53 20.20
C VAL A 71 -6.33 1.03 21.63
N ALA A 72 -7.13 1.53 22.58
CA ALA A 72 -7.02 1.16 24.00
C ALA A 72 -7.61 -0.22 24.31
N GLU A 73 -8.74 -0.55 23.68
CA GLU A 73 -9.50 -1.79 23.94
C GLU A 73 -9.03 -2.95 23.05
N GLY A 74 -8.40 -2.67 21.91
CA GLY A 74 -7.98 -3.66 20.93
C GLY A 74 -9.08 -4.04 19.92
N PHE A 75 -8.73 -4.85 18.93
CA PHE A 75 -9.66 -5.37 17.92
C PHE A 75 -10.02 -6.84 18.19
N GLU A 76 -11.14 -7.28 17.63
CA GLU A 76 -11.52 -8.70 17.63
C GLU A 76 -10.47 -9.55 16.91
N GLU A 77 -10.15 -10.72 17.47
CA GLU A 77 -9.27 -11.70 16.83
C GLU A 77 -10.00 -12.40 15.67
N LYS A 78 -9.27 -12.71 14.60
CA LYS A 78 -9.78 -13.40 13.41
C LYS A 78 -9.92 -14.91 13.60
#